data_AF-A0A316F4Z0-F1
#
_entry.id   AF-A0A316F4Z0-F1
#
_cell.length_a   1.000
_cell.length_b   1.000
_cell.length_c   1.000
_cell.angle_alpha   90.00
_cell.angle_beta   90.00
_cell.angle_gamma   90.00
#
_symmetry.space_group_name_H-M   'P 1'
#
loop_
_entity.id
_entity.type
_entity.pdbx_description
1 polymer ?
#
loop_
_entity_poly.entity_id
_entity_poly.type
_entity_poly.pdbx_seq_one_letter_code
_entity_poly.pdbx_strand_id
1 'polypeptide(L)'
;MRPIHDAAKRAATFISLFALGHSITLIVATLAGWRVNATLVDIAVAFSLVFVGVVGVVGRPADWRWFGAAVFGFGLVHGIGLAPRLQDLDLPADGVLSRVLFFNLGVELGQLAALLLMAGAVRLLGRVRPSPQRIRLAYGALIAAGIVAAGVLTVLEVTAKEEPAEAVSASCQVRERTGTYPGGGGHPPKDFYEPGEQAPAKAFGHVVGDGFVIVRYRPDLPADQLAQLRAYVNDKSSGKVVGGPDPAQTEPVKAVHAYRTELVCSAFDLPAVQEFSKAWFADPRSKSAG
;
A
#
# COMPACT_ATOMS: atom_id res chain seq x y z
N MET A 1 36.30 -2.93 31.50
CA MET A 1 36.13 -2.34 30.15
C MET A 1 35.78 -3.36 29.06
N ARG A 2 36.36 -4.57 29.04
CA ARG A 2 36.05 -5.66 28.06
C ARG A 2 34.56 -5.98 27.80
N PRO A 3 33.66 -6.15 28.80
CA PRO A 3 32.30 -6.65 28.55
C PRO A 3 31.37 -5.68 27.79
N ILE A 4 31.60 -4.36 27.89
CA ILE A 4 30.81 -3.34 27.18
C ILE A 4 31.19 -3.30 25.70
N HIS A 5 32.49 -3.41 25.41
CA HIS A 5 33.00 -3.43 24.05
C HIS A 5 32.52 -4.66 23.27
N ASP A 6 32.48 -5.83 23.92
CA ASP A 6 31.97 -7.05 23.28
C ASP A 6 30.46 -7.01 23.03
N ALA A 7 29.70 -6.33 23.90
CA ALA A 7 28.27 -6.11 23.69
C ALA A 7 28.00 -5.12 22.55
N ALA A 8 28.76 -4.04 22.48
CA ALA A 8 28.66 -3.05 21.41
C ALA A 8 29.02 -3.64 20.04
N LYS A 9 30.09 -4.43 19.98
CA LYS A 9 30.48 -5.15 18.74
C LYS A 9 29.38 -6.09 18.26
N ARG A 10 28.78 -6.89 19.16
CA ARG A 10 27.67 -7.78 18.80
C ARG A 10 26.44 -7.01 18.32
N ALA A 11 26.08 -5.92 19.00
CA ALA A 11 24.97 -5.08 18.57
C ALA A 11 25.21 -4.53 17.16
N ALA A 12 26.41 -4.01 16.88
CA ALA A 12 26.79 -3.56 15.55
C ALA A 12 26.68 -4.68 14.52
N THR A 13 27.18 -5.88 14.81
CA THR A 13 27.06 -7.05 13.91
C THR A 13 25.61 -7.39 13.58
N PHE A 14 24.71 -7.41 14.57
CA PHE A 14 23.31 -7.74 14.33
C PHE A 14 22.57 -6.64 13.56
N ILE A 15 22.88 -5.37 13.85
CA ILE A 15 22.34 -4.24 13.09
C ILE A 15 22.77 -4.32 11.62
N SER A 16 24.07 -4.57 11.36
CA SER A 16 24.57 -4.73 10.00
C SER A 16 23.95 -5.94 9.29
N LEU A 17 23.74 -7.07 9.98
CA LEU A 17 23.08 -8.24 9.39
C LEU A 17 21.62 -7.94 9.04
N PHE A 18 20.89 -7.26 9.92
CA PHE A 18 19.52 -6.83 9.64
C PHE A 18 19.47 -5.87 8.43
N ALA A 19 20.32 -4.84 8.44
CA ALA A 19 20.40 -3.85 7.37
C ALA A 19 20.74 -4.51 6.03
N LEU A 20 21.71 -5.43 6.02
CA LEU A 20 22.08 -6.17 4.82
C LEU A 20 20.89 -6.96 4.24
N GLY A 21 20.19 -7.75 5.07
CA GLY A 21 19.01 -8.50 4.62
C GLY A 21 17.89 -7.58 4.12
N HIS A 22 17.64 -6.50 4.85
CA HIS A 22 16.67 -5.47 4.47
C HIS A 22 16.97 -4.87 3.12
N SER A 23 18.20 -4.37 2.92
CA SER A 23 18.61 -3.72 1.68
C SER A 23 18.58 -4.67 0.48
N ILE A 24 19.05 -5.91 0.65
CA ILE A 24 18.98 -6.93 -0.41
C ILE A 24 17.54 -7.10 -0.88
N THR A 25 16.62 -7.31 0.06
CA THR A 25 15.26 -7.68 -0.32
C THR A 25 14.46 -6.47 -0.78
N LEU A 26 14.72 -5.28 -0.26
CA LEU A 26 14.15 -4.04 -0.76
C LEU A 26 14.54 -3.81 -2.23
N ILE A 27 15.84 -3.90 -2.55
CA ILE A 27 16.33 -3.74 -3.93
C ILE A 27 15.68 -4.79 -4.85
N VAL A 28 15.72 -6.06 -4.47
CA VAL A 28 15.17 -7.15 -5.28
C VAL A 28 13.67 -6.97 -5.48
N ALA A 29 12.90 -6.76 -4.41
CA ALA A 29 11.44 -6.62 -4.49
C ALA A 29 11.04 -5.38 -5.29
N THR A 30 11.74 -4.25 -5.14
CA THR A 30 11.49 -3.04 -5.93
C THR A 30 11.77 -3.28 -7.42
N LEU A 31 12.93 -3.83 -7.78
CA LEU A 31 13.32 -4.05 -9.18
C LEU A 31 12.50 -5.16 -9.86
N ALA A 32 12.14 -6.21 -9.12
CA ALA A 32 11.35 -7.33 -9.63
C ALA A 32 9.84 -7.04 -9.65
N GLY A 33 9.40 -5.86 -9.18
CA GLY A 33 7.99 -5.48 -9.17
C GLY A 33 7.13 -6.31 -8.21
N TRP A 34 7.71 -6.83 -7.12
CA TRP A 34 6.97 -7.66 -6.16
C TRP A 34 5.93 -6.82 -5.41
N ARG A 35 4.65 -7.20 -5.52
CA ARG A 35 3.53 -6.59 -4.80
C ARG A 35 2.98 -7.57 -3.75
N VAL A 36 3.59 -7.54 -2.57
CA VAL A 36 3.19 -8.38 -1.42
C VAL A 36 2.20 -7.60 -0.54
N ASN A 37 1.25 -8.28 0.10
CA ASN A 37 0.34 -7.66 1.06
C ASN A 37 1.14 -7.05 2.23
N ALA A 38 1.09 -5.72 2.36
CA ALA A 38 1.88 -4.99 3.35
C ALA A 38 1.47 -5.33 4.78
N THR A 39 0.19 -5.57 5.04
CA THR A 39 -0.31 -5.94 6.36
C THR A 39 0.23 -7.28 6.82
N LEU A 40 0.31 -8.29 5.93
CA LEU A 40 0.92 -9.58 6.25
C LEU A 40 2.40 -9.44 6.60
N VAL A 41 3.13 -8.56 5.89
CA VAL A 41 4.52 -8.27 6.22
C VAL A 41 4.62 -7.56 7.56
N ASP A 42 3.79 -6.56 7.83
CA ASP A 42 3.78 -5.81 9.09
C ASP A 42 3.44 -6.71 10.29
N ILE A 43 2.57 -7.72 10.10
CA ILE A 43 2.32 -8.79 11.09
C ILE A 43 3.57 -9.65 11.33
N ALA A 44 4.26 -10.07 10.26
CA ALA A 44 5.50 -10.84 10.38
C ALA A 44 6.62 -10.02 11.07
N VAL A 45 6.67 -8.72 10.81
CA VAL A 45 7.53 -7.76 11.51
C VAL A 45 7.18 -7.70 13.00
N ALA A 46 5.90 -7.63 13.37
CA ALA A 46 5.48 -7.63 14.77
C ALA A 46 5.93 -8.91 15.50
N PHE A 47 5.94 -10.07 14.83
CA PHE A 47 6.48 -11.30 15.40
C PHE A 47 8.00 -11.26 15.64
N SER A 48 8.76 -10.48 14.89
CA SER A 48 10.20 -10.28 15.17
C SER A 48 10.45 -9.60 16.53
N LEU A 49 9.56 -8.69 16.95
CA LEU A 49 9.62 -8.07 18.28
C LEU A 49 9.35 -9.10 19.37
N VAL A 50 8.33 -9.95 19.16
CA VAL A 50 8.03 -11.07 20.08
C VAL A 50 9.23 -11.98 20.22
N PHE A 51 9.85 -12.37 19.11
CA PHE A 51 11.06 -13.20 19.11
C PHE A 51 12.19 -12.58 19.94
N VAL A 52 12.54 -11.32 19.68
CA VAL A 52 13.61 -10.61 20.41
C VAL A 52 13.28 -10.49 21.89
N GLY A 53 12.01 -10.20 22.21
CA GLY A 53 11.52 -10.15 23.58
C GLY A 53 11.64 -11.49 24.32
N VAL A 54 11.20 -12.59 23.69
CA VAL A 54 11.29 -13.94 24.26
C VAL A 54 12.74 -14.33 24.52
N VAL A 55 13.63 -14.15 23.54
CA VAL A 55 15.07 -14.41 23.73
C VAL A 55 15.61 -13.54 24.88
N GLY A 56 15.21 -12.27 24.97
CA GLY A 56 15.60 -11.39 26.05
C GLY A 56 15.15 -11.82 27.46
N VAL A 57 13.96 -12.43 27.58
CA VAL A 57 13.43 -12.96 28.85
C VAL A 57 14.09 -14.30 29.23
N VAL A 58 14.21 -15.22 28.27
CA VAL A 58 14.75 -16.57 28.48
C VAL A 58 16.25 -16.54 28.78
N GLY A 59 16.98 -15.57 28.21
CA GLY A 59 18.40 -15.37 28.45
C GLY A 59 19.21 -15.40 27.15
N ARG A 60 20.53 -15.24 27.28
CA ARG A 60 21.41 -15.14 26.11
C ARG A 60 21.30 -16.40 25.22
N PRO A 61 21.23 -16.24 23.89
CA PRO A 61 21.19 -17.38 22.99
C PRO A 61 22.45 -18.24 23.17
N ALA A 62 22.27 -19.57 23.13
CA ALA A 62 23.37 -20.52 23.23
C ALA A 62 24.33 -20.43 22.03
N ASP A 63 23.80 -20.05 20.86
CA ASP A 63 24.57 -19.81 19.65
C ASP A 63 24.21 -18.44 19.04
N TRP A 64 25.19 -17.53 19.03
CA TRP A 64 25.06 -16.21 18.42
C TRP A 64 25.00 -16.24 16.89
N ARG A 65 25.45 -17.33 16.25
CA ARG A 65 25.38 -17.50 14.79
C ARG A 65 23.94 -17.71 14.35
N TRP A 66 23.21 -18.60 15.03
CA TRP A 66 21.79 -18.82 14.80
C TRP A 66 20.98 -17.53 15.02
N PHE A 67 21.27 -16.81 16.11
CA PHE A 67 20.61 -15.53 16.36
C PHE A 67 20.90 -14.50 15.25
N GLY A 68 22.15 -14.43 14.77
CA GLY A 68 22.51 -13.59 13.63
C GLY A 68 21.76 -13.96 12.34
N ALA A 69 21.58 -15.25 12.07
CA ALA A 69 20.80 -15.72 10.92
C ALA A 69 19.31 -15.34 11.04
N ALA A 70 18.72 -15.45 12.23
CA ALA A 70 17.36 -15.00 12.49
C ALA A 70 17.21 -13.48 12.27
N VAL A 71 18.16 -12.68 12.78
CA VAL A 71 18.18 -11.23 12.59
C VAL A 71 18.31 -10.84 11.10
N PHE A 72 19.17 -11.53 10.35
CA PHE A 72 19.26 -11.37 8.90
C PHE A 72 17.93 -11.71 8.21
N GLY A 73 17.28 -12.81 8.61
CA GLY A 73 15.96 -13.21 8.12
C GLY A 73 14.87 -12.18 8.39
N PHE A 74 14.85 -11.58 9.59
CA PHE A 74 13.93 -10.46 9.88
C PHE A 74 14.22 -9.23 9.01
N GLY A 75 15.49 -8.97 8.72
CA GLY A 75 15.90 -7.95 7.75
C GLY A 75 15.25 -8.21 6.39
N LEU A 76 15.35 -9.44 5.87
CA LEU A 76 14.75 -9.81 4.58
C LEU A 76 13.24 -9.51 4.55
N VAL A 77 12.50 -9.97 5.58
CA VAL A 77 11.05 -9.76 5.69
C VAL A 77 10.70 -8.27 5.74
N HIS A 78 11.44 -7.48 6.53
CA HIS A 78 11.23 -6.04 6.59
C HIS A 78 11.46 -5.33 5.24
N GLY A 79 12.45 -5.78 4.47
CA GLY A 79 12.76 -5.20 3.15
C GLY A 79 11.61 -5.32 2.16
N ILE A 80 10.87 -6.44 2.20
CA ILE A 80 9.73 -6.68 1.32
C ILE A 80 8.59 -5.70 1.59
N GLY A 81 8.31 -5.38 2.85
CA GLY A 81 7.13 -4.59 3.25
C GLY A 81 7.17 -3.13 2.78
N LEU A 82 8.35 -2.61 2.43
CA LEU A 82 8.51 -1.24 1.96
C LEU A 82 8.50 -1.13 0.42
N ALA A 83 8.77 -2.22 -0.30
CA ALA A 83 8.89 -2.19 -1.75
C ALA A 83 7.61 -1.73 -2.47
N PRO A 84 6.40 -2.20 -2.14
CA PRO A 84 5.16 -1.74 -2.78
C PRO A 84 4.92 -0.24 -2.57
N ARG A 85 5.25 0.27 -1.37
CA ARG A 85 5.10 1.70 -1.03
C ARG A 85 6.03 2.58 -1.85
N LEU A 86 7.26 2.13 -2.14
CA LEU A 86 8.19 2.83 -3.03
C LEU A 86 7.79 2.74 -4.51
N GLN A 87 7.17 1.63 -4.93
CA GLN A 87 6.66 1.46 -6.30
C GLN A 87 5.42 2.32 -6.58
N ASP A 88 4.62 2.62 -5.55
CA ASP A 88 3.45 3.48 -5.65
C ASP A 88 3.81 4.98 -5.68
N LEU A 89 5.07 5.34 -5.37
CA LEU A 89 5.58 6.66 -5.70
C LEU A 89 5.77 6.72 -7.21
N ASP A 90 5.05 7.61 -7.89
CA ASP A 90 5.07 7.81 -9.35
C ASP A 90 6.41 8.42 -9.81
N LEU A 91 7.48 7.65 -9.60
CA LEU A 91 8.85 8.07 -9.81
C LEU A 91 9.21 7.83 -11.27
N PRO A 92 9.84 8.81 -11.93
CA PRO A 92 10.44 8.62 -13.25
C PRO A 92 11.31 7.36 -13.27
N ALA A 93 11.13 6.52 -14.29
CA ALA A 93 11.79 5.21 -14.40
C ALA A 93 13.33 5.33 -14.40
N ASP A 94 13.86 6.50 -14.77
CA ASP A 94 15.25 6.87 -14.64
C ASP A 94 15.62 7.15 -13.16
N GLY A 95 16.60 6.38 -12.65
CA GLY A 95 17.17 6.60 -11.33
C GLY A 95 16.49 5.85 -10.16
N VAL A 96 15.61 4.88 -10.42
CA VAL A 96 15.03 4.03 -9.35
C VAL A 96 16.14 3.34 -8.54
N LEU A 97 17.14 2.76 -9.20
CA LEU A 97 18.24 2.07 -8.53
C LEU A 97 19.07 3.02 -7.64
N SER A 98 19.42 4.21 -8.13
CA SER A 98 20.19 5.18 -7.35
C SER A 98 19.40 5.68 -6.14
N ARG A 99 18.10 5.92 -6.28
CA ARG A 99 17.21 6.30 -5.17
C ARG A 99 17.13 5.20 -4.11
N VAL A 100 16.96 3.93 -4.51
CA VAL A 100 16.93 2.80 -3.58
C VAL A 100 18.27 2.64 -2.85
N LEU A 101 19.39 2.87 -3.53
CA LEU A 101 20.73 2.86 -2.91
C LEU A 101 20.89 4.00 -1.88
N PHE A 102 20.49 5.23 -2.21
CA PHE A 102 20.55 6.35 -1.27
C PHE A 102 19.59 6.20 -0.09
N PHE A 103 18.40 5.63 -0.31
CA PHE A 103 17.47 5.28 0.75
C PHE A 103 18.11 4.27 1.72
N ASN A 104 18.68 3.17 1.19
CA ASN A 104 19.36 2.16 2.01
C ASN A 104 20.55 2.74 2.79
N LEU A 105 21.37 3.57 2.14
CA LEU A 105 22.48 4.26 2.81
C LEU A 105 21.98 5.17 3.93
N GLY A 106 20.89 5.90 3.70
CA GLY A 106 20.24 6.73 4.71
C GLY A 106 19.74 5.92 5.91
N VAL A 107 19.14 4.74 5.67
CA VAL A 107 18.68 3.82 6.73
C VAL A 107 19.85 3.32 7.56
N GLU A 108 20.93 2.85 6.92
CA GLU A 108 22.10 2.32 7.62
C GLU A 108 22.77 3.41 8.48
N LEU A 109 22.93 4.62 7.95
CA LEU A 109 23.45 5.76 8.70
C LEU A 109 22.54 6.16 9.86
N GLY A 110 21.21 6.17 9.65
CA GLY A 110 20.23 6.46 10.69
C GLY A 110 20.28 5.46 11.85
N GLN A 111 20.41 4.16 11.54
CA GLN A 111 20.53 3.10 12.54
C GLN A 111 21.85 3.19 13.32
N LEU A 112 22.97 3.45 12.66
CA LEU A 112 24.26 3.66 13.31
C LEU A 112 24.24 4.89 14.22
N ALA A 113 23.66 6.00 13.76
CA ALA A 113 23.50 7.21 14.57
C ALA A 113 22.62 6.95 15.80
N ALA A 114 21.49 6.25 15.64
CA ALA A 114 20.61 5.89 16.74
C ALA A 114 21.33 5.00 17.78
N LEU A 115 22.12 4.02 17.34
CA LEU A 115 22.93 3.18 18.23
C LEU A 115 23.94 4.01 19.03
N LEU A 116 24.65 4.93 18.39
CA LEU A 116 25.62 5.80 19.06
C LEU A 116 24.95 6.72 20.09
N LEU A 117 23.78 7.29 19.74
CA LEU A 117 22.99 8.10 20.65
C LEU A 117 22.50 7.31 21.86
N MET A 118 21.94 6.11 21.65
CA MET A 118 21.51 5.24 22.75
C MET A 118 22.69 4.83 23.64
N ALA A 119 23.83 4.44 23.05
CA ALA A 119 25.03 4.10 23.80
C ALA A 119 25.57 5.29 24.62
N GLY A 120 25.55 6.49 24.03
CA GLY A 120 25.90 7.74 24.70
C GLY A 120 24.97 8.07 25.86
N ALA A 121 23.65 7.95 25.64
CA ALA A 121 22.63 8.15 26.66
C ALA A 121 22.82 7.17 27.83
N VAL A 122 22.98 5.88 27.56
CA VAL A 122 23.24 4.88 28.61
C VAL A 122 24.51 5.20 29.42
N ARG A 123 25.56 5.71 28.76
CA ARG A 123 26.80 6.11 29.43
C ARG A 123 26.62 7.36 30.30
N LEU A 124 25.87 8.35 29.82
CA LEU A 124 25.59 9.60 30.53
C LEU A 124 24.64 9.38 31.72
N LEU A 125 23.63 8.53 31.55
CA LEU A 125 22.69 8.11 32.59
C LEU A 125 23.26 7.02 33.53
N GLY A 126 24.54 6.66 33.38
CA GLY A 126 25.24 5.51 33.97
C GLY A 126 25.31 5.43 35.50
N ARG A 127 24.43 6.08 36.26
CA ARG A 127 24.29 5.95 37.71
C ARG A 127 23.37 4.80 38.16
N VAL A 128 22.63 4.16 37.25
CA VAL A 128 21.68 3.10 37.61
C VAL A 128 22.08 1.80 36.91
N ARG A 129 22.60 0.82 37.66
CA ARG A 129 22.68 -0.55 37.15
C ARG A 129 21.26 -1.05 36.91
N PRO A 130 20.89 -1.46 35.68
CA PRO A 130 19.55 -1.95 35.43
C PRO A 130 19.33 -3.22 36.26
N SER A 131 18.32 -3.20 37.14
CA SER A 131 17.89 -4.38 37.89
C SER A 131 17.46 -5.47 36.91
N PRO A 132 17.77 -6.76 37.17
CA PRO A 132 17.28 -7.87 36.36
C PRO A 132 15.76 -7.85 36.15
N GLN A 133 15.00 -7.35 37.14
CA GLN A 133 13.55 -7.16 37.03
C GLN A 133 13.18 -6.13 35.97
N ARG A 134 13.91 -5.01 35.88
CA ARG A 134 13.67 -3.97 34.87
C ARG A 134 14.00 -4.46 33.46
N ILE A 135 15.04 -5.28 33.31
CA ILE A 135 15.41 -5.89 32.03
C ILE A 135 14.31 -6.86 31.57
N ARG A 136 13.82 -7.73 32.47
CA ARG A 136 12.71 -8.64 32.17
C ARG A 136 11.42 -7.88 31.83
N LEU A 137 11.12 -6.79 32.54
CA LEU A 137 9.98 -5.94 32.26
C LEU A 137 10.08 -5.32 30.85
N ALA A 138 11.25 -4.82 30.46
CA ALA A 138 11.47 -4.23 29.14
C ALA A 138 11.26 -5.25 28.02
N TYR A 139 11.79 -6.47 28.16
CA TYR A 139 11.56 -7.53 27.20
C TYR A 139 10.11 -8.04 27.20
N GLY A 140 9.47 -8.12 28.37
CA GLY A 140 8.04 -8.41 28.48
C GLY A 140 7.16 -7.37 27.78
N ALA A 141 7.52 -6.09 27.87
CA ALA A 141 6.85 -5.02 27.15
C ALA A 141 7.03 -5.14 25.63
N LEU A 142 8.20 -5.56 25.14
CA LEU A 142 8.42 -5.84 23.71
C LEU A 142 7.55 -6.99 23.21
N ILE A 143 7.42 -8.07 24.00
CA ILE A 143 6.50 -9.19 23.68
C ILE A 143 5.07 -8.69 23.60
N ALA A 144 4.61 -7.96 24.62
CA ALA A 144 3.25 -7.42 24.66
C ALA A 144 2.97 -6.49 23.48
N ALA A 145 3.90 -5.58 23.17
CA ALA A 145 3.78 -4.68 22.03
C ALA A 145 3.69 -5.44 20.70
N GLY A 146 4.52 -6.47 20.50
CA GLY A 146 4.48 -7.31 19.30
C GLY A 146 3.17 -8.08 19.15
N ILE A 147 2.65 -8.67 20.24
CA ILE A 147 1.36 -9.39 20.23
C ILE A 147 0.20 -8.43 19.94
N VAL A 148 0.17 -7.28 20.62
CA VAL A 148 -0.87 -6.27 20.41
C VAL A 148 -0.83 -5.75 18.98
N ALA A 149 0.35 -5.42 18.46
CA ALA A 149 0.50 -4.97 17.08
C ALA A 149 0.02 -6.03 16.07
N ALA A 150 0.45 -7.29 16.21
CA ALA A 150 0.01 -8.37 15.34
C ALA A 150 -1.52 -8.58 15.41
N GLY A 151 -2.08 -8.57 16.61
CA GLY A 151 -3.52 -8.72 16.83
C GLY A 151 -4.33 -7.56 16.22
N VAL A 152 -3.93 -6.32 16.50
CA VAL A 152 -4.57 -5.12 15.94
C VAL A 152 -4.48 -5.12 14.42
N LEU A 153 -3.32 -5.38 13.83
CA LEU A 153 -3.17 -5.44 12.38
C LEU A 153 -4.01 -6.55 11.74
N THR A 154 -4.12 -7.70 12.39
CA THR A 154 -4.99 -8.80 11.91
C THR A 154 -6.46 -8.40 11.96
N VAL A 155 -6.90 -7.78 13.05
CA VAL A 155 -8.27 -7.27 13.18
C VAL A 155 -8.55 -6.22 12.12
N LEU A 156 -7.65 -5.24 11.96
CA LEU A 156 -7.79 -4.19 10.95
C LEU A 156 -7.88 -4.77 9.53
N GLU A 157 -7.05 -5.75 9.19
CA GLU A 157 -7.10 -6.42 7.88
C GLU A 157 -8.42 -7.16 7.67
N VAL A 158 -8.89 -7.90 8.69
CA VAL A 158 -10.16 -8.63 8.62
C VAL A 158 -11.33 -7.65 8.49
N THR A 159 -11.37 -6.60 9.31
CA THR A 159 -12.43 -5.59 9.24
C THR A 159 -12.40 -4.79 7.94
N ALA A 160 -11.21 -4.49 7.40
CA ALA A 160 -11.08 -3.79 6.12
C ALA A 160 -11.58 -4.65 4.96
N LYS A 161 -11.45 -5.98 5.06
CA LYS A 161 -11.99 -6.93 4.08
C LYS A 161 -13.50 -7.15 4.22
N GLU A 162 -14.04 -6.89 5.40
CA GLU A 162 -15.46 -7.05 5.73
C GLU A 162 -16.30 -5.78 5.54
N GLU A 163 -15.71 -4.59 5.35
CA GLU A 163 -16.50 -3.40 5.00
C GLU A 163 -17.23 -3.65 3.67
N PRO A 164 -18.57 -3.73 3.68
CA PRO A 164 -19.31 -3.82 2.45
C PRO A 164 -19.05 -2.53 1.68
N ALA A 165 -18.68 -2.69 0.40
CA ALA A 165 -18.61 -1.62 -0.59
C ALA A 165 -19.69 -0.56 -0.31
N GLU A 166 -19.28 0.70 -0.09
CA GLU A 166 -20.17 1.78 0.35
C GLU A 166 -21.40 1.82 -0.56
N ALA A 167 -22.54 1.38 -0.02
CA ALA A 167 -23.74 1.15 -0.80
C ALA A 167 -24.34 2.51 -1.17
N VAL A 168 -24.27 2.87 -2.44
CA VAL A 168 -24.88 4.11 -2.98
C VAL A 168 -26.38 3.89 -3.18
N SER A 169 -26.77 2.68 -3.56
CA SER A 169 -28.16 2.28 -3.68
C SER A 169 -28.34 0.78 -3.41
N ALA A 170 -29.58 0.28 -3.46
CA ALA A 170 -29.87 -1.14 -3.34
C ALA A 170 -29.24 -1.98 -4.46
N SER A 171 -28.98 -1.38 -5.63
CA SER A 171 -28.39 -2.02 -6.80
C SER A 171 -26.92 -1.67 -7.02
N CYS A 172 -26.40 -0.56 -6.47
CA CYS A 172 -25.04 -0.10 -6.70
C CYS A 172 -24.20 0.05 -5.43
N GLN A 173 -22.93 -0.35 -5.53
CA GLN A 173 -21.96 -0.26 -4.43
C GLN A 173 -20.63 0.29 -4.94
N VAL A 174 -19.95 1.08 -4.09
CA VAL A 174 -18.60 1.58 -4.36
C VAL A 174 -17.58 0.66 -3.69
N ARG A 175 -16.71 0.05 -4.48
CA ARG A 175 -15.66 -0.87 -4.00
C ARG A 175 -14.29 -0.48 -4.52
N GLU A 176 -13.25 -1.14 -4.01
CA GLU A 176 -11.91 -0.98 -4.58
C GLU A 176 -11.87 -1.49 -6.03
N ARG A 177 -11.23 -0.73 -6.91
CA ARG A 177 -11.16 -1.02 -8.35
C ARG A 177 -10.22 -2.18 -8.60
N THR A 178 -10.72 -3.20 -9.29
CA THR A 178 -9.94 -4.42 -9.61
C THR A 178 -9.15 -4.33 -10.91
N GLY A 179 -9.42 -3.31 -11.75
CA GLY A 179 -8.78 -3.14 -13.06
C GLY A 179 -8.04 -1.80 -13.20
N THR A 180 -7.02 -1.77 -14.04
CA THR A 180 -6.29 -0.54 -14.39
C THR A 180 -6.59 -0.13 -15.81
N TYR A 181 -6.71 1.17 -16.06
CA TYR A 181 -6.72 1.68 -17.43
C TYR A 181 -5.28 1.87 -17.91
N PRO A 182 -4.91 1.35 -19.08
CA PRO A 182 -3.57 1.56 -19.62
C PRO A 182 -3.37 3.06 -19.89
N GLY A 183 -2.25 3.61 -19.40
CA GLY A 183 -1.89 5.00 -19.68
C GLY A 183 -1.45 5.22 -21.13
N GLY A 184 -1.52 6.48 -21.56
CA GLY A 184 -1.09 6.95 -22.88
C GLY A 184 -2.24 7.11 -23.89
N GLY A 185 -1.92 7.61 -25.08
CA GLY A 185 -2.93 8.06 -26.04
C GLY A 185 -3.38 9.51 -25.78
N GLY A 186 -4.13 10.09 -26.71
CA GLY A 186 -4.73 11.43 -26.56
C GLY A 186 -6.16 11.37 -26.02
N HIS A 187 -6.82 12.51 -25.95
CA HIS A 187 -8.24 12.57 -25.62
C HIS A 187 -9.10 11.75 -26.59
N PRO A 188 -10.15 11.08 -26.11
CA PRO A 188 -11.08 10.37 -26.98
C PRO A 188 -11.78 11.36 -27.91
N PRO A 189 -12.00 11.01 -29.19
CA PRO A 189 -12.64 11.90 -30.18
C PRO A 189 -14.11 12.22 -29.89
N LYS A 190 -14.74 11.46 -28.99
CA LYS A 190 -16.12 11.62 -28.56
C LYS A 190 -16.31 11.08 -27.16
N ASP A 191 -17.38 11.51 -26.51
CA ASP A 191 -17.65 11.16 -25.13
C ASP A 191 -18.36 9.81 -25.00
N PHE A 192 -19.27 9.48 -25.92
CA PHE A 192 -20.03 8.22 -25.90
C PHE A 192 -19.69 7.32 -27.09
N TYR A 193 -19.41 6.04 -26.79
CA TYR A 193 -19.24 4.97 -27.77
C TYR A 193 -20.45 4.04 -27.69
N GLU A 194 -20.99 3.64 -28.84
CA GLU A 194 -22.16 2.77 -29.00
C GLU A 194 -21.79 1.29 -28.80
N PRO A 195 -22.77 0.38 -28.54
CA PRO A 195 -22.50 -1.04 -28.27
C PRO A 195 -21.66 -1.78 -29.33
N GLY A 196 -21.73 -1.34 -30.59
CA GLY A 196 -20.96 -1.91 -31.70
C GLY A 196 -19.55 -1.32 -31.88
N GLU A 197 -19.16 -0.35 -31.04
CA GLU A 197 -17.89 0.35 -31.15
C GLU A 197 -16.90 -0.12 -30.08
N GLN A 198 -15.62 -0.07 -30.42
CA GLN A 198 -14.58 -0.37 -29.45
C GLN A 198 -14.19 0.89 -28.68
N ALA A 199 -14.41 0.87 -27.36
CA ALA A 199 -13.99 1.96 -26.50
C ALA A 199 -12.45 2.04 -26.41
N PRO A 200 -11.85 3.24 -26.57
CA PRO A 200 -10.40 3.40 -26.60
C PRO A 200 -9.81 3.37 -25.20
N ALA A 201 -9.48 2.18 -24.69
CA ALA A 201 -9.01 1.96 -23.32
C ALA A 201 -7.81 2.86 -22.91
N LYS A 202 -6.89 3.13 -23.84
CA LYS A 202 -5.74 4.05 -23.62
C LYS A 202 -6.18 5.50 -23.42
N ALA A 203 -7.00 6.01 -24.34
CA ALA A 203 -7.56 7.37 -24.24
C ALA A 203 -8.39 7.55 -22.97
N PHE A 204 -9.14 6.51 -22.58
CA PHE A 204 -9.86 6.47 -21.31
C PHE A 204 -8.92 6.55 -20.10
N GLY A 205 -7.80 5.81 -20.13
CA GLY A 205 -6.76 5.91 -19.10
C GLY A 205 -6.12 7.29 -19.00
N HIS A 206 -5.88 7.96 -20.13
CA HIS A 206 -5.40 9.34 -20.17
C HIS A 206 -6.38 10.29 -19.46
N VAL A 207 -7.67 10.28 -19.85
CA VAL A 207 -8.64 11.26 -19.33
C VAL A 207 -9.05 11.02 -17.87
N VAL A 208 -8.93 9.80 -17.35
CA VAL A 208 -9.10 9.55 -15.91
C VAL A 208 -8.09 10.32 -15.09
N GLY A 209 -6.86 10.49 -15.59
CA GLY A 209 -5.84 11.35 -14.97
C GLY A 209 -6.24 12.83 -14.97
N ASP A 210 -6.92 13.28 -16.01
CA ASP A 210 -7.40 14.66 -16.19
C ASP A 210 -8.71 14.96 -15.43
N GLY A 211 -9.12 14.02 -14.57
CA GLY A 211 -10.29 14.13 -13.71
C GLY A 211 -11.62 13.72 -14.33
N PHE A 212 -11.62 12.97 -15.43
CA PHE A 212 -12.87 12.45 -16.01
C PHE A 212 -13.42 11.26 -15.20
N VAL A 213 -14.74 11.07 -15.31
CA VAL A 213 -15.41 9.81 -14.96
C VAL A 213 -15.58 8.98 -16.22
N ILE A 214 -15.17 7.71 -16.19
CA ILE A 214 -15.49 6.75 -17.25
C ILE A 214 -16.68 5.91 -16.79
N VAL A 215 -17.65 5.76 -17.68
CA VAL A 215 -18.79 4.86 -17.51
C VAL A 215 -18.71 3.71 -18.52
N ARG A 216 -18.50 2.49 -18.01
CA ARG A 216 -18.46 1.25 -18.80
C ARG A 216 -19.81 0.55 -18.70
N TYR A 217 -20.30 0.04 -19.81
CA TYR A 217 -21.64 -0.55 -19.85
C TYR A 217 -21.68 -1.84 -20.68
N ARG A 218 -22.66 -2.70 -20.41
CA ARG A 218 -22.79 -3.98 -21.11
C ARG A 218 -23.43 -3.75 -22.50
N PRO A 219 -22.88 -4.29 -23.61
CA PRO A 219 -23.37 -3.98 -24.96
C PRO A 219 -24.85 -4.33 -25.22
N ASP A 220 -25.41 -5.27 -24.46
CA ASP A 220 -26.80 -5.77 -24.54
C ASP A 220 -27.77 -4.98 -23.63
N LEU A 221 -27.38 -3.80 -23.13
CA LEU A 221 -28.28 -2.95 -22.35
C LEU A 221 -29.57 -2.65 -23.13
N PRO A 222 -30.75 -2.69 -22.45
CA PRO A 222 -32.01 -2.24 -23.03
C PRO A 222 -31.91 -0.84 -23.66
N ALA A 223 -32.60 -0.63 -24.78
CA ALA A 223 -32.46 0.58 -25.59
C ALA A 223 -32.83 1.87 -24.83
N ASP A 224 -33.79 1.79 -23.91
CA ASP A 224 -34.19 2.88 -23.01
C ASP A 224 -33.08 3.24 -22.02
N GLN A 225 -32.43 2.24 -21.42
CA GLN A 225 -31.31 2.44 -20.50
C GLN A 225 -30.07 2.99 -21.22
N LEU A 226 -29.78 2.46 -22.41
CA LEU A 226 -28.71 2.96 -23.26
C LEU A 226 -28.95 4.42 -23.68
N ALA A 227 -30.20 4.80 -23.99
CA ALA A 227 -30.55 6.17 -24.33
C ALA A 227 -30.36 7.12 -23.14
N GLN A 228 -30.75 6.71 -21.93
CA GLN A 228 -30.53 7.48 -20.71
C GLN A 228 -29.04 7.68 -20.42
N LEU A 229 -28.25 6.60 -20.54
CA LEU A 229 -26.80 6.65 -20.35
C LEU A 229 -26.12 7.56 -21.38
N ARG A 230 -26.51 7.44 -22.66
CA ARG A 230 -26.03 8.30 -23.74
C ARG A 230 -26.35 9.77 -23.46
N ALA A 231 -27.56 10.08 -23.01
CA ALA A 231 -27.95 11.45 -22.67
C ALA A 231 -27.11 12.01 -21.54
N TYR A 232 -26.88 11.22 -20.48
CA TYR A 232 -26.05 11.61 -19.35
C TYR A 232 -24.58 11.86 -19.74
N VAL A 233 -23.94 10.93 -20.47
CA VAL A 233 -22.53 11.08 -20.86
C VAL A 233 -22.31 12.29 -21.78
N ASN A 234 -23.27 12.61 -22.64
CA ASN A 234 -23.17 13.76 -23.55
C ASN A 234 -23.61 15.08 -22.91
N ASP A 235 -24.19 15.07 -21.71
CA ASP A 235 -24.58 16.28 -21.00
C ASP A 235 -23.35 16.98 -20.40
N LYS A 236 -22.96 18.09 -21.00
CA LYS A 236 -21.82 18.89 -20.56
C LYS A 236 -22.00 19.52 -19.18
N SER A 237 -23.23 19.63 -18.68
CA SER A 237 -23.50 20.13 -17.32
C SER A 237 -23.22 19.08 -16.24
N SER A 238 -23.21 17.80 -16.62
CA SER A 238 -22.91 16.66 -15.75
C SER A 238 -21.40 16.49 -15.46
N GLY A 239 -20.55 17.33 -16.05
CA GLY A 239 -19.11 17.31 -15.87
C GLY A 239 -18.37 16.56 -16.98
N LYS A 240 -17.11 16.21 -16.70
CA LYS A 240 -16.22 15.52 -17.64
C LYS A 240 -16.48 14.01 -17.60
N VAL A 241 -17.46 13.53 -18.36
CA VAL A 241 -17.85 12.12 -18.38
C VAL A 241 -17.60 11.54 -19.78
N VAL A 242 -17.02 10.34 -19.84
CA VAL A 242 -16.90 9.55 -21.07
C VAL A 242 -17.50 8.16 -20.81
N GLY A 243 -17.98 7.49 -21.84
CA GLY A 243 -18.57 6.17 -21.68
C GLY A 243 -18.52 5.32 -22.93
N GLY A 244 -18.48 4.01 -22.74
CA GLY A 244 -18.42 3.06 -23.86
C GLY A 244 -18.64 1.62 -23.41
N PRO A 245 -18.90 0.72 -24.37
CA PRO A 245 -19.23 -0.66 -24.05
C PRO A 245 -18.01 -1.44 -23.57
N ASP A 246 -18.24 -2.40 -22.68
CA ASP A 246 -17.28 -3.42 -22.27
C ASP A 246 -17.88 -4.82 -22.45
N PRO A 247 -17.53 -5.53 -23.53
CA PRO A 247 -18.03 -6.88 -23.76
C PRO A 247 -17.58 -7.90 -22.71
N ALA A 248 -16.51 -7.61 -21.96
CA ALA A 248 -15.98 -8.52 -20.94
C ALA A 248 -16.63 -8.32 -19.56
N GLN A 249 -17.39 -7.23 -19.36
CA GLN A 249 -18.02 -6.97 -18.06
C GLN A 249 -19.34 -7.73 -17.89
N THR A 250 -19.63 -8.13 -16.65
CA THR A 250 -20.86 -8.85 -16.29
C THR A 250 -21.98 -7.91 -15.84
N GLU A 251 -21.60 -6.85 -15.13
CA GLU A 251 -22.48 -5.85 -14.54
C GLU A 251 -23.08 -4.95 -15.63
N PRO A 252 -24.36 -4.54 -15.53
CA PRO A 252 -24.98 -3.64 -16.52
C PRO A 252 -24.21 -2.33 -16.71
N VAL A 253 -23.72 -1.75 -15.62
CA VAL A 253 -22.95 -0.49 -15.64
C VAL A 253 -21.88 -0.49 -14.55
N LYS A 254 -20.73 0.13 -14.87
CA LYS A 254 -19.64 0.45 -13.97
C LYS A 254 -19.21 1.90 -14.17
N ALA A 255 -18.85 2.60 -13.11
CA ALA A 255 -18.29 3.94 -13.21
C ALA A 255 -16.99 4.06 -12.42
N VAL A 256 -16.04 4.82 -12.94
CA VAL A 256 -14.68 4.95 -12.38
C VAL A 256 -14.16 6.38 -12.54
N HIS A 257 -13.39 6.86 -11.56
CA HIS A 257 -12.68 8.15 -11.61
C HIS A 257 -11.19 7.99 -11.26
N ALA A 258 -10.46 9.04 -10.87
CA ALA A 258 -9.02 8.91 -10.61
C ALA A 258 -8.64 8.13 -9.33
N TYR A 259 -9.57 7.82 -8.42
CA TYR A 259 -9.25 7.00 -7.24
C TYR A 259 -9.21 5.52 -7.55
N ARG A 260 -8.75 4.75 -6.57
CA ARG A 260 -8.79 3.30 -6.54
C ARG A 260 -10.19 2.75 -6.24
N THR A 261 -11.27 3.50 -6.44
CA THR A 261 -12.64 3.02 -6.26
C THR A 261 -13.39 2.92 -7.59
N GLU A 262 -14.35 1.99 -7.66
CA GLU A 262 -15.29 1.83 -8.77
C GLU A 262 -16.71 1.69 -8.22
N LEU A 263 -17.67 2.31 -8.90
CA LEU A 263 -19.07 2.00 -8.72
C LEU A 263 -19.41 0.79 -9.59
N VAL A 264 -20.02 -0.22 -8.99
CA VAL A 264 -20.56 -1.38 -9.69
C VAL A 264 -22.01 -1.55 -9.33
N CYS A 265 -22.84 -1.81 -10.34
CA CYS A 265 -24.26 -2.00 -10.15
C CYS A 265 -24.70 -3.39 -10.60
N SER A 266 -25.46 -4.10 -9.76
CA SER A 266 -26.08 -5.39 -10.09
C SER A 266 -27.28 -5.24 -11.03
N ALA A 267 -27.88 -4.06 -11.07
CA ALA A 267 -28.92 -3.64 -12.01
C ALA A 267 -28.60 -2.23 -12.53
N PHE A 268 -29.13 -1.83 -13.69
CA PHE A 268 -28.92 -0.48 -14.20
C PHE A 268 -29.59 0.55 -13.27
N ASP A 269 -28.80 1.51 -12.78
CA ASP A 269 -29.23 2.59 -11.90
C ASP A 269 -28.42 3.85 -12.24
N LEU A 270 -28.97 4.66 -13.13
CA LEU A 270 -28.35 5.91 -13.57
C LEU A 270 -28.24 6.95 -12.43
N PRO A 271 -29.26 7.15 -11.56
CA PRO A 271 -29.12 8.03 -10.40
C PRO A 271 -27.89 7.75 -9.54
N ALA A 272 -27.60 6.48 -9.24
CA ALA A 272 -26.40 6.11 -8.49
C ALA A 272 -25.09 6.48 -9.23
N VAL A 273 -25.05 6.28 -10.56
CA VAL A 273 -23.91 6.70 -11.40
C VAL A 273 -23.74 8.22 -11.38
N GLN A 274 -24.83 8.97 -11.42
CA GLN A 274 -24.84 10.43 -11.35
C GLN A 274 -24.35 10.94 -9.99
N GLU A 275 -24.82 10.34 -8.90
CA GLU A 275 -24.41 10.69 -7.54
C GLU A 275 -22.91 10.42 -7.33
N PHE A 276 -22.42 9.25 -7.74
CA PHE A 276 -21.01 8.90 -7.71
C PHE A 276 -20.14 9.93 -8.47
N SER A 277 -20.58 10.33 -9.66
CA SER A 277 -19.86 11.30 -10.49
C SER A 277 -19.92 12.71 -9.90
N LYS A 278 -21.06 13.11 -9.35
CA LYS A 278 -21.25 14.41 -8.69
C LYS A 278 -20.38 14.54 -7.45
N ALA A 279 -20.28 13.48 -6.65
CA ALA A 279 -19.39 13.43 -5.48
C ALA A 279 -17.93 13.61 -5.91
N TRP A 280 -17.50 12.96 -7.00
CA TRP A 280 -16.18 13.15 -7.58
C TRP A 280 -15.93 14.61 -8.00
N PHE A 281 -16.84 15.22 -8.77
CA PHE A 281 -16.65 16.59 -9.25
C PHE A 281 -16.74 17.67 -8.15
N ALA A 282 -17.30 17.34 -6.99
CA ALA A 282 -17.26 18.20 -5.81
C ALA A 282 -15.88 18.18 -5.11
N ASP A 283 -15.09 17.13 -5.29
CA ASP A 283 -13.75 17.01 -4.71
C ASP A 283 -12.75 17.91 -5.47
N PRO A 284 -11.94 18.75 -4.78
CA PRO A 284 -10.93 19.59 -5.41
C PRO A 284 -9.93 18.80 -6.29
N ARG A 285 -9.69 17.53 -5.99
CA ARG A 285 -8.76 16.65 -6.72
C ARG A 285 -9.29 16.28 -8.10
N SER A 286 -10.59 16.36 -8.35
CA SER A 286 -11.15 16.19 -9.70
C SER A 286 -10.72 17.25 -10.71
N LYS A 287 -10.10 18.32 -10.22
CA LYS A 287 -9.57 19.44 -11.02
C LYS A 287 -8.10 19.25 -11.38
N SER A 288 -7.51 18.06 -11.14
CA SER A 288 -6.09 17.81 -11.38
C SER A 288 -5.68 17.95 -12.84
N ALA A 289 -4.77 18.90 -13.06
CA ALA A 289 -3.80 19.08 -14.15
C ALA A 289 -4.34 19.16 -15.60
N GLY A 290 -4.85 20.34 -15.97
CA GLY A 290 -4.60 20.88 -17.32
C GLY A 290 -3.28 21.64 -17.35
#